data_AF-A0A7S3RKY4-F1
#
_entry.id   AF-A0A7S3RKY4-F1
#
_cell.length_a   1.000
_cell.length_b   1.000
_cell.length_c   1.000
_cell.angle_alpha   90.00
_cell.angle_beta   90.00
_cell.angle_gamma   90.00
#
_symmetry.space_group_name_H-M   'P 1'
#
loop_
_entity.id
_entity.type
_entity.pdbx_description
1 polymer ?
#
loop_
_entity_poly.entity_id
_entity_poly.type
_entity_poly.pdbx_seq_one_letter_code
_entity_poly.pdbx_strand_id
1 'polypeptide(L)'
;MGAFRFSSLHVRRNELQYKNEFTSANQTLSNIEPLLRRGEPLYIATDETRPAFFDCFRATHPRLYRWSDFFDDAGVGHGPLSGLTVPRKLIGCVEQAICAMGRRFFRTGHSTFSGYVSRLRGFVGAPDTNEYPHHKAWSRESATSPQQQPRHTGRMYFIEDPEMWTTTVGPARPKRRRSSDRTGELMAESIDEAGAALHGGATLDSPNHAA
;
A
#
# COMPACT_ATOMS: atom_id res chain seq x y z
N MET A 1 4.99 -21.48 -8.96
CA MET A 1 4.46 -20.21 -9.53
C MET A 1 5.61 -19.23 -9.65
N GLY A 2 5.74 -18.45 -10.73
CA GLY A 2 6.81 -17.45 -10.86
C GLY A 2 6.44 -16.13 -10.17
N ALA A 3 7.43 -15.42 -9.62
CA ALA A 3 7.26 -14.09 -9.04
C ALA A 3 6.53 -13.14 -10.01
N PHE A 4 5.49 -12.46 -9.51
CA PHE A 4 4.65 -11.52 -10.24
C PHE A 4 3.92 -12.09 -11.48
N ARG A 5 3.81 -13.43 -11.58
CA ARG A 5 3.11 -14.14 -12.66
C ARG A 5 1.77 -14.77 -12.23
N PHE A 6 1.25 -14.37 -11.07
CA PHE A 6 -0.01 -14.83 -10.49
C PHE A 6 -0.66 -13.69 -9.70
N SER A 7 -1.94 -13.77 -9.41
CA SER A 7 -2.58 -12.87 -8.45
C SER A 7 -2.70 -13.55 -7.09
N SER A 8 -2.66 -12.77 -6.01
CA SER A 8 -2.79 -13.26 -4.65
C SER A 8 -3.99 -12.62 -3.96
N LEU A 9 -4.68 -13.41 -3.14
CA LEU A 9 -5.85 -12.99 -2.38
C LEU A 9 -5.64 -13.46 -0.94
N HIS A 10 -5.84 -12.56 0.01
CA HIS A 10 -5.97 -12.91 1.41
C HIS A 10 -7.43 -12.75 1.85
N VAL A 11 -7.98 -13.80 2.44
CA VAL A 11 -9.35 -13.84 2.98
C VAL A 11 -9.30 -14.28 4.43
N ARG A 12 -9.65 -13.38 5.35
CA ARG A 12 -9.79 -13.68 6.78
C ARG A 12 -11.27 -13.90 7.12
N ARG A 13 -11.63 -15.10 7.59
CA ARG A 13 -13.01 -15.52 7.87
C ARG A 13 -13.30 -15.96 9.31
N ASN A 14 -12.27 -16.21 10.13
CA ASN A 14 -12.50 -16.50 11.55
C ASN A 14 -12.73 -15.20 12.33
N GLU A 15 -12.34 -15.18 13.61
CA GLU A 15 -12.55 -14.06 14.52
C GLU A 15 -11.86 -12.78 14.04
N LEU A 16 -12.63 -11.99 13.30
CA LEU A 16 -12.29 -10.64 12.87
C LEU A 16 -13.25 -9.70 13.60
N GLN A 17 -12.69 -8.70 14.28
CA GLN A 17 -13.45 -7.73 15.07
C GLN A 17 -14.43 -6.91 14.19
N TYR A 18 -14.14 -6.78 12.90
CA TYR A 18 -14.90 -5.98 11.94
C TYR A 18 -15.79 -6.86 11.06
N LYS A 19 -17.06 -7.03 11.47
CA LYS A 19 -18.00 -7.91 10.76
C LYS A 19 -18.29 -7.49 9.31
N ASN A 20 -18.14 -6.21 8.98
CA ASN A 20 -18.39 -5.67 7.65
C ASN A 20 -17.34 -6.13 6.60
N GLU A 21 -16.25 -6.76 7.05
CA GLU A 21 -15.21 -7.30 6.19
C GLU A 21 -15.55 -8.72 5.69
N PHE A 22 -16.53 -9.40 6.31
CA PHE A 22 -16.99 -10.70 5.85
C PHE A 22 -17.79 -10.56 4.56
N THR A 23 -17.29 -11.20 3.51
CA THR A 23 -17.93 -11.23 2.20
C THR A 23 -18.02 -12.69 1.74
N SER A 24 -19.09 -13.02 1.01
CA SER A 24 -19.25 -14.38 0.46
C SER A 24 -18.16 -14.67 -0.58
N ALA A 25 -17.94 -15.95 -0.88
CA ALA A 25 -16.97 -16.36 -1.91
C ALA A 25 -17.33 -15.78 -3.28
N ASN A 26 -18.60 -15.90 -3.68
CA ASN A 26 -19.11 -15.38 -4.95
C ASN A 26 -18.97 -13.87 -5.05
N GLN A 27 -19.31 -13.14 -3.98
CA GLN A 27 -19.17 -11.68 -3.97
C GLN A 27 -17.69 -11.26 -4.00
N THR A 28 -16.83 -11.97 -3.25
CA THR A 28 -15.38 -11.75 -3.27
C THR A 28 -14.84 -11.92 -4.69
N LEU A 29 -15.19 -13.03 -5.36
CA LEU A 29 -14.80 -13.29 -6.74
C LEU A 29 -15.32 -12.19 -7.67
N SER A 30 -16.60 -11.86 -7.63
CA SER A 30 -17.21 -10.81 -8.46
C SER A 30 -16.52 -9.44 -8.28
N ASN A 31 -16.13 -9.11 -7.05
CA ASN A 31 -15.46 -7.84 -6.75
C ASN A 31 -14.06 -7.74 -7.36
N ILE A 32 -13.31 -8.85 -7.40
CA ILE A 32 -11.91 -8.87 -7.84
C ILE A 32 -11.73 -9.32 -9.29
N GLU A 33 -12.71 -10.01 -9.87
CA GLU A 33 -12.68 -10.55 -11.22
C GLU A 33 -12.31 -9.52 -12.30
N PRO A 34 -12.79 -8.26 -12.28
CA PRO A 34 -12.37 -7.23 -13.24
C PRO A 34 -10.87 -6.93 -13.23
N LEU A 35 -10.16 -7.29 -12.16
CA LEU A 35 -8.73 -7.07 -11.98
C LEU A 35 -7.87 -8.32 -12.22
N LEU A 36 -8.51 -9.48 -12.37
CA LEU A 36 -7.84 -10.75 -12.68
C LEU A 36 -7.60 -10.87 -14.18
N ARG A 37 -6.47 -11.49 -14.55
CA ARG A 37 -6.20 -11.88 -15.94
C ARG A 37 -6.74 -13.28 -16.19
N ARG A 38 -7.40 -13.48 -17.32
CA ARG A 38 -7.91 -14.80 -17.72
C ARG A 38 -6.78 -15.84 -17.71
N GLY A 39 -7.00 -16.95 -16.99
CA GLY A 39 -6.06 -18.07 -16.91
C GLY A 39 -4.80 -17.83 -16.07
N GLU A 40 -4.67 -16.66 -15.41
CA GLU A 40 -3.58 -16.45 -14.46
C GLU A 40 -3.79 -17.30 -13.20
N PRO A 41 -2.72 -17.83 -12.59
CA PRO A 41 -2.85 -18.49 -11.30
C PRO A 41 -3.37 -17.54 -10.24
N LEU A 42 -4.18 -18.07 -9.33
CA LEU A 42 -4.65 -17.37 -8.13
C LEU A 42 -4.15 -18.12 -6.90
N TYR A 43 -3.42 -17.42 -6.04
CA TYR A 43 -3.07 -17.92 -4.71
C TYR A 43 -4.02 -17.37 -3.66
N ILE A 44 -4.63 -18.21 -2.82
CA ILE A 44 -5.48 -17.76 -1.71
C ILE A 44 -4.85 -18.15 -0.38
N ALA A 45 -4.46 -17.13 0.40
CA ALA A 45 -4.12 -17.26 1.82
C ALA A 45 -5.39 -17.05 2.65
N THR A 46 -5.78 -18.05 3.45
CA THR A 46 -7.00 -17.96 4.26
C THR A 46 -6.99 -18.90 5.44
N ASP A 47 -7.74 -18.53 6.47
CA ASP A 47 -8.08 -19.37 7.61
C ASP A 47 -9.39 -20.17 7.43
N GLU A 48 -10.08 -20.01 6.28
CA GLU A 48 -11.28 -20.77 5.94
C GLU A 48 -10.92 -22.20 5.54
N THR A 49 -11.56 -23.16 6.21
CA THR A 49 -11.30 -24.60 6.03
C THR A 49 -12.37 -25.30 5.22
N ARG A 50 -13.57 -24.71 5.06
CA ARG A 50 -14.69 -25.37 4.37
C ARG A 50 -14.43 -25.42 2.86
N PRO A 51 -14.40 -26.62 2.24
CA PRO A 51 -14.16 -26.77 0.80
C PRO A 51 -15.13 -25.95 -0.06
N ALA A 52 -16.40 -25.88 0.35
CA ALA A 52 -17.47 -25.17 -0.35
C ALA A 52 -17.21 -23.67 -0.58
N PHE A 53 -16.36 -23.05 0.25
CA PHE A 53 -15.97 -21.66 0.03
C PHE A 53 -15.16 -21.48 -1.26
N PHE A 54 -14.37 -22.49 -1.64
CA PHE A 54 -13.44 -22.40 -2.76
C PHE A 54 -14.06 -22.80 -4.09
N ASP A 55 -15.26 -23.37 -4.10
CA ASP A 55 -15.85 -23.98 -5.30
C ASP A 55 -16.11 -22.95 -6.40
N CYS A 56 -16.57 -21.75 -6.07
CA CYS A 56 -16.76 -20.69 -7.06
C CYS A 56 -15.42 -20.22 -7.67
N PHE A 57 -14.35 -20.20 -6.88
CA PHE A 57 -13.01 -19.88 -7.35
C PHE A 57 -12.49 -20.98 -8.27
N ARG A 58 -12.64 -22.26 -7.89
CA ARG A 58 -12.22 -23.40 -8.73
C ARG A 58 -12.95 -23.44 -10.06
N ALA A 59 -14.25 -23.13 -10.06
CA ALA A 59 -15.07 -23.12 -11.27
C ALA A 59 -14.60 -22.07 -12.30
N THR A 60 -14.06 -20.94 -11.84
CA THR A 60 -13.64 -19.82 -12.71
C THR A 60 -12.13 -19.74 -12.93
N HIS A 61 -11.36 -20.24 -11.96
CA HIS A 61 -9.90 -20.21 -11.91
C HIS A 61 -9.35 -21.62 -11.66
N PRO A 62 -9.19 -22.46 -12.70
CA PRO A 62 -8.68 -23.83 -12.56
C PRO A 62 -7.28 -23.92 -11.96
N ARG A 63 -6.51 -22.83 -12.04
CA ARG A 63 -5.15 -22.70 -11.47
C ARG A 63 -5.20 -21.99 -10.13
N LEU A 64 -6.09 -22.46 -9.26
CA LEU A 64 -6.21 -22.02 -7.88
C LEU A 64 -5.22 -22.81 -7.02
N TYR A 65 -4.45 -22.10 -6.19
CA TYR A 65 -3.51 -22.69 -5.25
C TYR A 65 -3.74 -22.14 -3.84
N ARG A 66 -3.56 -23.00 -2.84
CA ARG A 66 -3.53 -22.70 -1.41
C ARG A 66 -2.34 -23.41 -0.78
N TRP A 67 -2.04 -23.07 0.48
CA TRP A 67 -0.96 -23.71 1.23
C TRP A 67 -0.96 -25.25 1.13
N SER A 68 -2.13 -25.88 1.31
CA SER A 68 -2.28 -27.35 1.24
C SER A 68 -1.87 -27.96 -0.09
N ASP A 69 -1.98 -27.19 -1.19
CA ASP A 69 -1.83 -27.71 -2.54
C ASP A 69 -0.35 -27.93 -2.92
N PHE A 70 0.59 -27.54 -2.04
CA PHE A 70 2.03 -27.79 -2.22
C PHE A 70 2.56 -29.03 -1.49
N PHE A 71 1.70 -29.70 -0.72
CA PHE A 71 2.04 -30.87 0.10
C PHE A 71 1.26 -32.10 -0.37
N ASP A 72 1.59 -33.25 0.21
CA ASP A 72 0.99 -34.55 -0.09
C ASP A 72 -0.52 -34.62 0.18
N ASP A 73 -1.02 -33.80 1.10
CA ASP A 73 -2.43 -33.76 1.51
C ASP A 73 -3.37 -33.19 0.43
N ALA A 74 -2.83 -32.72 -0.70
CA ALA A 74 -3.62 -32.16 -1.80
C ALA A 74 -4.41 -33.20 -2.60
N GLY A 75 -4.14 -34.50 -2.42
CA GLY A 75 -4.85 -35.59 -3.12
C GLY A 75 -4.51 -35.72 -4.61
N VAL A 76 -3.45 -35.07 -5.10
CA VAL A 76 -3.05 -35.03 -6.53
C VAL A 76 -1.63 -35.55 -6.78
N GLY A 77 -1.02 -36.25 -5.81
CA GLY A 77 0.37 -36.74 -5.85
C GLY A 77 1.31 -35.95 -4.94
N HIS A 78 2.62 -36.20 -5.04
CA HIS A 78 3.64 -35.49 -4.27
C HIS A 78 3.81 -34.05 -4.79
N GLY A 79 3.31 -33.08 -4.03
CA GLY A 79 3.56 -31.66 -4.24
C GLY A 79 5.06 -31.30 -4.14
N PRO A 80 5.47 -30.10 -4.58
CA PRO A 80 6.88 -29.70 -4.57
C PRO A 80 7.50 -29.61 -3.17
N LEU A 81 6.68 -29.58 -2.12
CA LEU A 81 7.12 -29.54 -0.71
C LEU A 81 6.77 -30.84 0.03
N SER A 82 6.46 -31.92 -0.68
CA SER A 82 6.23 -33.24 -0.11
C SER A 82 7.40 -33.72 0.75
N GLY A 83 7.08 -34.31 1.89
CA GLY A 83 8.07 -34.72 2.91
C GLY A 83 8.69 -33.58 3.73
N LEU A 84 8.40 -32.31 3.44
CA LEU A 84 8.85 -31.18 4.25
C LEU A 84 7.87 -30.89 5.39
N THR A 85 8.37 -30.86 6.62
CA THR A 85 7.58 -30.39 7.77
C THR A 85 7.87 -28.92 8.06
N VAL A 86 6.89 -28.05 7.85
CA VAL A 86 6.99 -26.61 8.16
C VAL A 86 6.31 -26.34 9.50
N PRO A 87 7.00 -25.72 10.49
CA PRO A 87 6.37 -25.32 11.74
C PRO A 87 5.14 -24.44 11.51
N ARG A 88 4.00 -24.76 12.14
CA ARG A 88 2.72 -24.05 11.94
C ARG A 88 2.82 -22.53 12.12
N LYS A 89 3.67 -22.08 13.05
CA LYS A 89 3.93 -20.65 13.31
C LYS A 89 4.57 -19.90 12.14
N LEU A 90 5.24 -20.60 11.22
CA LEU A 90 5.89 -20.03 10.04
C LEU A 90 4.99 -19.98 8.82
N ILE A 91 3.91 -20.77 8.79
CA ILE A 91 3.00 -20.83 7.63
C ILE A 91 2.51 -19.43 7.25
N GLY A 92 2.01 -18.67 8.23
CA GLY A 92 1.53 -17.30 7.97
C GLY A 92 2.62 -16.38 7.41
N CYS A 93 3.87 -16.49 7.88
CA CYS A 93 5.00 -15.71 7.35
C CYS A 93 5.34 -16.10 5.90
N VAL A 94 5.30 -17.40 5.59
CA VAL A 94 5.54 -17.89 4.23
C VAL A 94 4.41 -17.45 3.29
N GLU A 95 3.15 -17.57 3.72
CA GLU A 95 2.01 -17.10 2.94
C GLU A 95 2.05 -15.59 2.72
N GLN A 96 2.50 -14.79 3.69
CA GLN A 96 2.72 -13.36 3.48
C GLN A 96 3.74 -13.10 2.38
N ALA A 97 4.86 -13.84 2.36
CA ALA A 97 5.86 -13.75 1.31
C ALA A 97 5.29 -14.17 -0.05
N ILE A 98 4.57 -15.29 -0.14
CA ILE A 98 3.89 -15.74 -1.37
C ILE A 98 2.93 -14.64 -1.86
N CYS A 99 2.06 -14.12 -0.99
CA CYS A 99 1.12 -13.07 -1.35
C CYS A 99 1.83 -11.79 -1.85
N ALA A 100 2.95 -11.42 -1.23
CA ALA A 100 3.72 -10.25 -1.64
C ALA A 100 4.30 -10.39 -3.06
N MET A 101 4.61 -11.62 -3.49
CA MET A 101 5.09 -11.91 -4.83
C MET A 101 3.98 -12.00 -5.90
N GLY A 102 2.71 -11.76 -5.55
CA GLY A 102 1.63 -11.65 -6.52
C GLY A 102 1.78 -10.42 -7.43
N ARG A 103 1.37 -10.53 -8.69
CA ARG A 103 1.20 -9.39 -9.62
C ARG A 103 0.28 -8.36 -9.00
N ARG A 104 -0.89 -8.81 -8.55
CA ARG A 104 -1.86 -8.05 -7.75
C ARG A 104 -2.11 -8.76 -6.44
N PHE A 105 -2.40 -7.98 -5.40
CA PHE A 105 -2.78 -8.49 -4.09
C PHE A 105 -4.14 -7.93 -3.69
N PHE A 106 -5.08 -8.83 -3.40
CA PHE A 106 -6.39 -8.51 -2.87
C PHE A 106 -6.40 -8.77 -1.36
N ARG A 107 -6.69 -7.75 -0.56
CA ARG A 107 -6.59 -7.79 0.90
C ARG A 107 -7.95 -7.95 1.58
N THR A 108 -7.92 -8.46 2.81
CA THR A 108 -9.02 -8.22 3.76
C THR A 108 -8.75 -6.90 4.48
N GLY A 109 -9.77 -6.04 4.59
CA GLY A 109 -9.64 -4.78 5.30
C GLY A 109 -9.34 -5.01 6.79
N HIS A 110 -8.57 -4.10 7.38
CA HIS A 110 -8.19 -4.14 8.80
C HIS A 110 -7.46 -5.42 9.26
N SER A 111 -6.96 -6.25 8.35
CA SER A 111 -6.14 -7.42 8.67
C SER A 111 -4.66 -7.03 8.82
N THR A 112 -4.05 -7.34 9.96
CA THR A 112 -2.59 -7.21 10.17
C THR A 112 -1.80 -8.06 9.19
N PHE A 113 -2.27 -9.28 8.88
CA PHE A 113 -1.68 -10.13 7.85
C PHE A 113 -1.60 -9.41 6.50
N SER A 114 -2.69 -8.76 6.08
CA SER A 114 -2.71 -7.98 4.84
C SER A 114 -1.82 -6.74 4.88
N GLY A 115 -1.70 -6.09 6.05
CA GLY A 115 -0.76 -4.98 6.26
C GLY A 115 0.69 -5.44 6.02
N TYR A 116 1.10 -6.54 6.64
CA TYR A 116 2.44 -7.11 6.41
C TYR A 116 2.71 -7.44 4.94
N VAL A 117 1.74 -8.01 4.21
CA VAL A 117 1.88 -8.24 2.77
C VAL A 117 2.08 -6.92 2.03
N SER A 118 1.28 -5.89 2.30
CA SER A 118 1.36 -4.60 1.62
C SER A 118 2.73 -3.94 1.83
N ARG A 119 3.26 -4.02 3.05
CA ARG A 119 4.62 -3.57 3.37
C ARG A 119 5.69 -4.35 2.60
N LEU A 120 5.60 -5.69 2.58
CA LEU A 120 6.54 -6.54 1.84
C LEU A 120 6.51 -6.24 0.34
N ARG A 121 5.34 -5.98 -0.24
CA ARG A 121 5.18 -5.57 -1.65
C ARG A 121 5.97 -4.29 -1.97
N GLY A 122 5.97 -3.34 -1.02
CA GLY A 122 6.81 -2.15 -1.08
C GLY A 122 8.29 -2.48 -1.16
N PHE A 123 8.79 -3.31 -0.23
CA PHE A 123 10.20 -3.69 -0.17
C PHE A 123 10.68 -4.48 -1.39
N VAL A 124 9.86 -5.38 -1.93
CA VAL A 124 10.25 -6.21 -3.09
C VAL A 124 10.06 -5.51 -4.44
N GLY A 125 9.62 -4.24 -4.43
CA GLY A 125 9.35 -3.48 -5.66
C GLY A 125 8.26 -4.14 -6.51
N ALA A 126 7.17 -4.58 -5.88
CA ALA A 126 6.07 -5.23 -6.60
C ALA A 126 5.52 -4.31 -7.71
N PRO A 127 5.12 -4.86 -8.87
CA PRO A 127 4.66 -4.06 -10.01
C PRO A 127 3.35 -3.30 -9.74
N ASP A 128 2.63 -3.66 -8.69
CA ASP A 128 1.39 -3.02 -8.26
C ASP A 128 1.38 -2.92 -6.73
N THR A 129 1.54 -1.73 -6.17
CA THR A 129 1.51 -1.50 -4.72
C THR A 129 0.16 -0.96 -4.24
N ASN A 130 -0.86 -0.92 -5.10
CA ASN A 130 -2.18 -0.45 -4.72
C ASN A 130 -2.87 -1.45 -3.78
N GLU A 131 -3.77 -0.94 -2.94
CA GLU A 131 -4.57 -1.75 -2.04
C GLU A 131 -5.96 -2.06 -2.62
N TYR A 132 -6.29 -3.35 -2.74
CA TYR A 132 -7.58 -3.81 -3.26
C TYR A 132 -8.34 -4.61 -2.20
N PRO A 133 -9.23 -3.98 -1.40
CA PRO A 133 -10.06 -4.71 -0.45
C PRO A 133 -11.08 -5.60 -1.18
N HIS A 134 -11.03 -6.91 -0.94
CA HIS A 134 -11.85 -7.88 -1.69
C HIS A 134 -13.35 -7.80 -1.36
N HIS A 135 -13.74 -7.08 -0.30
CA HIS A 135 -15.13 -6.85 0.07
C HIS A 135 -15.77 -5.66 -0.67
N LYS A 136 -14.98 -4.86 -1.42
CA LYS A 136 -15.48 -3.74 -2.23
C LYS A 136 -15.38 -4.08 -3.70
N ALA A 137 -16.46 -3.85 -4.44
CA ALA A 137 -16.43 -3.95 -5.89
C ALA A 137 -15.45 -2.93 -6.46
N TRP A 138 -14.56 -3.39 -7.33
CA TRP A 138 -13.70 -2.46 -8.07
C TRP A 138 -14.51 -1.76 -9.16
N SER A 139 -14.36 -0.43 -9.24
CA SER A 139 -14.87 0.39 -10.35
C SER A 139 -13.78 1.28 -10.93
N ARG A 140 -13.88 1.67 -12.20
CA ARG A 140 -12.94 2.64 -12.80
C ARG A 140 -12.95 3.98 -12.06
N GLU A 141 -14.11 4.41 -11.55
CA GLU A 141 -14.23 5.62 -10.72
C GLU A 141 -13.51 5.48 -9.38
N SER A 142 -13.48 4.28 -8.79
CA SER A 142 -12.72 3.98 -7.58
C SER A 142 -11.20 3.95 -7.81
N ALA A 143 -10.75 3.75 -9.06
CA ALA A 143 -9.35 3.78 -9.43
C ALA A 143 -8.81 5.21 -9.66
N THR A 144 -9.67 6.14 -10.07
CA THR A 144 -9.32 7.56 -10.28
C THR A 144 -9.56 8.43 -9.07
N SER A 145 -10.39 7.97 -8.14
CA SER A 145 -10.46 8.58 -6.82
C SER A 145 -9.09 8.35 -6.18
N PRO A 146 -8.29 9.40 -5.85
CA PRO A 146 -7.11 9.20 -5.02
C PRO A 146 -7.62 8.40 -3.82
N GLN A 147 -7.07 7.20 -3.60
CA GLN A 147 -7.36 6.40 -2.41
C GLN A 147 -7.29 7.41 -1.28
N GLN A 148 -8.47 7.79 -0.75
CA GLN A 148 -8.56 8.90 0.19
C GLN A 148 -7.59 8.48 1.27
N GLN A 149 -6.43 9.15 1.34
CA GLN A 149 -5.43 8.81 2.34
C GLN A 149 -6.23 8.87 3.62
N PRO A 150 -6.42 7.71 4.25
CA PRO A 150 -7.50 7.61 5.20
C PRO A 150 -7.16 8.62 6.27
N ARG A 151 -8.09 9.55 6.55
CA ARG A 151 -7.94 10.50 7.65
C ARG A 151 -7.43 9.68 8.83
N HIS A 152 -6.19 9.94 9.26
CA HIS A 152 -5.50 9.06 10.19
C HIS A 152 -6.31 9.02 11.48
N THR A 153 -7.12 7.98 11.63
CA THR A 153 -7.84 7.67 12.87
C THR A 153 -7.10 6.52 13.53
N GLY A 154 -7.23 6.39 14.85
CA GLY A 154 -6.60 5.30 15.59
C GLY A 154 -7.02 3.89 15.14
N ARG A 155 -8.00 3.75 14.24
CA ARG A 155 -8.42 2.48 13.62
C ARG A 155 -7.69 2.15 12.31
N MET A 156 -6.90 3.08 11.76
CA MET A 156 -6.24 2.93 10.46
C MET A 156 -4.77 2.49 10.55
N TYR A 157 -4.28 2.08 11.73
CA TYR A 157 -2.90 1.59 11.90
C TYR A 157 -2.59 0.31 11.11
N PHE A 158 -3.62 -0.36 10.58
CA PHE A 158 -3.50 -1.54 9.71
C PHE A 158 -3.41 -1.20 8.21
N ILE A 159 -3.64 0.07 7.87
CA ILE A 159 -3.49 0.58 6.52
C ILE A 159 -2.09 1.16 6.47
N GLU A 160 -1.32 0.61 5.55
CA GLU A 160 0.08 0.87 5.47
C GLU A 160 0.26 2.13 4.60
N ASP A 161 0.99 3.12 5.09
CA ASP A 161 1.32 4.32 4.33
C ASP A 161 2.51 4.04 3.40
N PRO A 162 2.36 4.17 2.06
CA PRO A 162 3.45 3.97 1.11
C PRO A 162 4.74 4.72 1.45
N GLU A 163 4.66 5.90 2.06
CA GLU A 163 5.85 6.65 2.47
C GLU A 163 6.73 5.87 3.46
N MET A 164 6.18 4.93 4.25
CA MET A 164 6.94 4.18 5.26
C MET A 164 8.00 3.24 4.69
N TRP A 165 7.90 2.84 3.43
CA TRP A 165 8.88 1.96 2.79
C TRP A 165 9.44 2.50 1.47
N THR A 166 8.87 3.56 0.89
CA THR A 166 9.47 4.23 -0.27
C THR A 166 10.57 5.20 0.14
N THR A 167 10.49 5.80 1.34
CA THR A 167 11.46 6.81 1.79
C THR A 167 12.75 6.23 2.38
N THR A 168 12.79 4.95 2.73
CA THR A 168 13.98 4.33 3.35
C THR A 168 15.15 4.18 2.36
N VAL A 169 14.90 4.29 1.06
CA VAL A 169 15.90 4.16 -0.01
C VAL A 169 16.15 5.47 -0.78
N GLY A 170 15.43 6.55 -0.43
CA GLY A 170 15.63 7.88 -1.01
C GLY A 170 16.67 8.70 -0.25
N PRO A 171 17.27 9.75 -0.85
CA PRO A 171 18.17 10.64 -0.13
C PRO A 171 17.45 11.20 1.10
N ALA A 172 18.15 11.24 2.24
CA ALA A 172 17.61 11.69 3.51
C ALA A 172 16.82 12.98 3.32
N ARG A 173 15.53 12.97 3.72
CA ARG A 173 14.72 14.19 3.74
C ARG A 173 15.49 15.26 4.51
N PRO A 174 15.64 16.50 3.98
CA PRO A 174 16.20 17.57 4.77
C PRO A 174 15.35 17.71 6.03
N LYS A 175 16.00 17.68 7.20
CA LYS A 175 15.34 17.85 8.49
C LYS A 175 14.46 19.10 8.39
N ARG A 176 13.14 18.94 8.55
CA ARG A 176 12.24 20.08 8.71
C ARG A 176 12.78 20.91 9.88
N ARG A 177 13.32 22.09 9.59
CA ARG A 177 13.72 23.05 10.63
C ARG A 177 12.53 23.26 11.55
N ARG A 178 12.75 23.13 12.86
CA ARG A 178 11.71 23.42 13.85
C ARG A 178 11.32 24.88 13.69
N SER A 179 10.04 25.19 13.81
CA SER A 179 9.52 26.56 13.71
C SER A 179 10.12 27.53 14.74
N SER A 180 10.81 27.01 15.77
CA SER A 180 11.58 27.80 16.73
C SER A 180 12.84 28.45 16.14
N ASP A 181 13.32 28.01 14.98
CA ASP A 181 14.55 28.58 14.38
C ASP A 181 14.29 29.82 13.53
N ARG A 182 13.02 30.24 13.34
CA ARG A 182 12.66 31.43 12.56
C ARG A 182 12.77 32.76 13.31
N THR A 183 12.97 32.75 14.62
CA THR A 183 13.09 33.99 15.40
C THR A 183 14.51 34.59 15.40
N GLY A 184 15.53 33.83 14.98
CA GLY A 184 16.90 34.34 14.86
C GLY A 184 17.20 35.05 13.54
N GLU A 185 16.46 34.74 12.47
CA GLU A 185 16.75 35.25 11.12
C GLU A 185 16.10 36.63 10.87
N LEU A 186 14.99 36.94 11.55
CA LEU A 186 14.29 38.23 11.45
C LEU A 186 14.94 39.39 12.23
N MET A 187 15.99 39.14 13.03
CA MET A 187 16.73 40.22 13.71
C MET A 187 18.01 40.65 12.97
N ALA A 188 18.47 39.89 11.97
CA ALA A 188 19.63 40.28 11.17
C ALA A 188 19.25 41.26 10.05
N GLU A 189 18.02 41.18 9.52
CA GLU A 189 17.57 42.05 8.42
C GLU A 189 17.12 43.46 8.86
N SER A 190 16.96 43.74 10.17
CA SER A 190 16.54 45.07 10.64
C SER A 190 17.68 46.02 10.99
N ILE A 191 18.95 45.63 10.80
CA ILE A 191 20.12 46.45 11.17
C ILE A 191 20.75 47.14 9.95
N ASP A 192 20.52 46.64 8.73
CA ASP A 192 21.12 47.23 7.51
C ASP A 192 20.32 48.41 6.91
N GLU A 193 19.03 48.58 7.23
CA GLU A 193 18.23 49.68 6.65
C GLU A 193 18.41 51.04 7.36
N ALA A 194 19.11 51.11 8.51
CA ALA A 194 19.31 52.37 9.23
C ALA A 194 20.55 53.18 8.80
N GLY A 195 21.37 52.67 7.87
CA GLY A 195 22.64 53.29 7.46
C GLY A 195 22.62 54.14 6.19
N ALA A 196 21.55 54.14 5.40
CA ALA A 196 21.56 54.67 4.02
C ALA A 196 20.85 56.03 3.82
N ALA A 197 20.56 56.78 4.90
CA ALA A 197 19.80 58.03 4.81
C ALA A 197 20.63 59.29 5.13
N LEU A 198 21.82 59.43 4.56
CA LEU A 198 22.57 60.69 4.58
C LEU A 198 23.45 60.78 3.32
N HIS A 199 22.95 61.36 2.22
CA HIS A 199 23.70 62.22 1.28
C HIS A 199 22.91 62.49 -0.02
N GLY A 200 22.65 63.78 -0.29
CA GLY A 200 22.05 64.29 -1.53
C GLY A 200 21.12 65.46 -1.19
N GLY A 201 21.55 66.72 -1.13
CA GLY A 201 22.48 67.40 -2.02
C GLY A 201 21.65 68.29 -2.95
N ALA A 202 21.29 69.48 -2.46
CA ALA A 202 20.47 70.47 -3.14
C ALA A 202 21.19 71.09 -4.35
N THR A 203 20.45 71.33 -5.44
CA THR A 203 20.80 72.34 -6.45
C THR A 203 19.53 73.11 -6.84
N LEU A 204 19.60 74.43 -6.63
CA LEU A 204 18.63 75.45 -7.00
C LEU A 204 18.94 75.89 -8.43
N ASP A 205 17.96 75.86 -9.32
CA ASP A 205 18.03 76.56 -10.61
C ASP A 205 17.04 77.73 -10.61
N SER A 206 17.58 78.92 -10.89
CA SER A 206 16.84 80.18 -11.02
C SER A 206 16.48 80.43 -12.49
N PRO A 207 15.34 81.10 -12.79
CA PRO A 207 14.93 81.37 -14.15
C PRO A 207 15.60 82.65 -14.69
N ASN A 208 16.03 82.60 -15.95
CA ASN A 208 16.56 83.76 -16.66
C ASN A 208 15.48 84.32 -17.61
N HIS A 209 15.27 85.63 -17.54
CA HIS A 209 14.37 86.43 -18.39
C HIS A 209 15.18 87.14 -19.51
N ALA A 210 14.45 87.55 -20.55
CA ALA A 210 14.79 88.45 -21.68
C ALA A 210 15.49 87.79 -22.87
N ALA A 211 15.11 88.05 -24.13
CA ALA A 211 14.35 89.16 -24.73
C ALA A 211 13.46 88.68 -25.88
#